data_AF-A0A537LCQ5-F1
#
_entry.id   AF-A0A537LCQ5-F1
#
_cell.length_a   1.000
_cell.length_b   1.000
_cell.length_c   1.000
_cell.angle_alpha   90.00
_cell.angle_beta   90.00
_cell.angle_gamma   90.00
#
_symmetry.space_group_name_H-M   'P 1'
#
loop_
_entity.id
_entity.type
_entity.pdbx_description
1 polymer ?
#
loop_
_entity_poly.entity_id
_entity_poly.type
_entity_poly.pdbx_seq_one_letter_code
_entity_poly.pdbx_strand_id
1 'polypeptide(L)'
;MPTLEEVSDYSVVDWSLVPEHCRDGLRRYLEHGKVPGHFLTALLRNDLRETCARADHVNLQRLGDYVKFLYNFAPRDSWGSPENFDAWVARGGLGQAEAA
;
A
#
# COMPACT_ATOMS: atom_id res chain seq x y z
N MET A 1 1.03 -3.59 20.03
CA MET A 1 0.38 -3.09 18.80
C MET A 1 0.10 -4.32 17.96
N PRO A 2 -1.16 -4.74 17.83
CA PRO A 2 -1.52 -5.97 17.13
C PRO A 2 -1.23 -5.81 15.63
N THR A 3 -0.67 -6.85 15.02
CA THR A 3 -0.43 -6.92 13.57
C THR A 3 -1.73 -7.27 12.85
N LEU A 4 -1.82 -6.91 11.58
CA LEU A 4 -3.01 -7.11 10.72
C LEU A 4 -3.42 -8.58 10.53
N GLU A 5 -2.65 -9.52 11.08
CA GLU A 5 -2.95 -10.94 11.08
C GLU A 5 -4.08 -11.30 12.07
N GLU A 6 -4.41 -10.40 13.03
CA GLU A 6 -5.41 -10.68 14.08
C GLU A 6 -6.77 -9.97 13.86
N VAL A 7 -6.92 -9.09 12.87
CA VAL A 7 -8.09 -8.21 12.79
C VAL A 7 -8.85 -8.39 11.47
N SER A 8 -9.87 -9.25 11.52
CA SER A 8 -10.92 -9.44 10.51
C SER A 8 -11.86 -8.21 10.35
N ASP A 9 -11.41 -7.01 10.68
CA ASP A 9 -12.25 -5.82 10.69
C ASP A 9 -11.53 -4.61 10.07
N TYR A 10 -11.98 -4.25 8.86
CA TYR A 10 -11.53 -3.04 8.14
C TYR A 10 -11.86 -1.73 8.89
N SER A 11 -12.53 -1.80 10.05
CA SER A 11 -12.85 -0.67 10.92
C SER A 11 -11.64 0.02 11.57
N VAL A 12 -10.46 -0.61 11.56
CA VAL A 12 -9.23 -0.07 12.18
C VAL A 12 -8.33 0.67 11.18
N VAL A 13 -8.59 0.55 9.87
CA VAL A 13 -7.75 1.17 8.84
C VAL A 13 -8.18 2.62 8.58
N ASP A 14 -7.30 3.57 8.87
CA ASP A 14 -7.55 4.98 8.61
C ASP A 14 -7.33 5.35 7.13
N TRP A 15 -8.36 5.13 6.32
CA TRP A 15 -8.37 5.52 4.90
C TRP A 15 -8.37 7.03 4.68
N SER A 16 -8.53 7.86 5.71
CA SER A 16 -8.45 9.33 5.55
C SER A 16 -7.03 9.79 5.20
N LEU A 17 -6.01 8.99 5.55
CA LEU A 17 -4.60 9.22 5.22
C LEU A 17 -4.30 9.07 3.72
N VAL A 18 -5.17 8.39 2.98
CA VAL A 18 -5.00 8.15 1.54
C VAL A 18 -6.05 8.97 0.77
N PRO A 19 -5.63 9.84 -0.16
CA PRO A 19 -6.51 10.53 -1.09
C PRO A 19 -7.48 9.59 -1.80
N GLU A 20 -8.74 10.02 -1.95
CA GLU A 20 -9.85 9.18 -2.40
C GLU A 20 -9.59 8.48 -3.75
N HIS A 21 -8.98 9.19 -4.70
CA HIS A 21 -8.66 8.66 -6.04
C HIS A 21 -7.57 7.57 -6.02
N CYS A 22 -6.79 7.46 -4.94
CA CYS A 22 -5.77 6.42 -4.77
C CYS A 22 -6.22 5.24 -3.92
N ARG A 23 -7.32 5.38 -3.15
CA ARG A 23 -7.78 4.35 -2.21
C ARG A 23 -8.07 3.02 -2.89
N ASP A 24 -8.83 3.04 -3.97
CA ASP A 24 -9.23 1.82 -4.69
C ASP A 24 -8.03 1.09 -5.32
N GLY A 25 -7.07 1.84 -5.87
CA GLY A 25 -5.82 1.27 -6.39
C GLY A 25 -4.98 0.61 -5.30
N LEU A 26 -4.80 1.30 -4.17
CA LEU A 26 -4.04 0.77 -3.03
C LEU A 26 -4.75 -0.42 -2.38
N ARG A 27 -6.08 -0.38 -2.24
CA ARG A 27 -6.89 -1.47 -1.71
C ARG A 27 -6.73 -2.74 -2.55
N ARG A 28 -6.91 -2.66 -3.87
CA ARG A 28 -6.74 -3.81 -4.78
C ARG A 28 -5.32 -4.38 -4.74
N TYR A 29 -4.33 -3.54 -4.53
CA TYR A 29 -2.95 -3.98 -4.35
C TYR A 29 -2.79 -4.79 -3.05
N LEU A 30 -3.28 -4.27 -1.92
CA LEU A 30 -3.17 -4.95 -0.63
C LEU A 30 -3.99 -6.25 -0.60
N GLU A 31 -5.23 -6.21 -1.08
CA GLU A 31 -6.17 -7.34 -1.03
C GLU A 31 -5.84 -8.43 -2.05
N HIS A 32 -5.46 -8.05 -3.28
CA HIS A 32 -5.37 -8.98 -4.42
C HIS A 32 -4.01 -8.97 -5.13
N GLY A 33 -3.04 -8.21 -4.63
CA GLY A 33 -1.73 -8.09 -5.28
C GLY A 33 -1.80 -7.44 -6.67
N LYS A 34 -2.89 -6.75 -7.02
CA LYS A 34 -3.02 -6.13 -8.34
C LYS A 34 -2.09 -4.92 -8.45
N VAL A 35 -1.25 -4.90 -9.49
CA VAL A 35 -0.32 -3.81 -9.77
C VAL A 35 -1.09 -2.49 -9.89
N PRO A 36 -0.83 -1.49 -9.02
CA PRO A 36 -1.53 -0.22 -9.05
C PRO A 36 -0.91 0.72 -10.10
N GLY A 37 -1.44 1.94 -10.19
CA GLY A 37 -0.88 2.98 -11.05
C GLY A 37 0.54 3.40 -10.66
N HIS A 38 1.25 4.02 -11.60
CA HIS A 38 2.68 4.28 -11.49
C HIS A 38 3.14 5.03 -10.23
N PHE A 39 2.33 5.98 -9.74
CA PHE A 39 2.63 6.70 -8.50
C PHE A 39 2.68 5.75 -7.30
N LEU A 40 1.63 4.94 -7.10
CA LEU A 40 1.56 3.97 -6.01
C LEU A 40 2.64 2.89 -6.17
N THR A 41 2.93 2.45 -7.39
CA THR A 41 4.04 1.51 -7.64
C THR A 41 5.38 2.08 -7.15
N ALA A 42 5.70 3.34 -7.48
CA ALA A 42 6.93 3.97 -7.02
C ALA A 42 6.98 4.10 -5.49
N LEU A 43 5.86 4.51 -4.89
CA LEU A 43 5.71 4.67 -3.45
C LEU A 43 5.93 3.34 -2.71
N LEU A 44 5.25 2.27 -3.15
CA LEU A 44 5.31 0.95 -2.53
C LEU A 44 6.70 0.31 -2.66
N ARG A 45 7.41 0.59 -3.76
CA ARG A 45 8.80 0.16 -3.99
C ARG A 45 9.84 1.01 -3.26
N ASN A 46 9.41 2.04 -2.52
CA ASN A 46 10.27 2.97 -1.79
C ASN A 46 11.24 3.77 -2.70
N ASP A 47 10.81 4.10 -3.91
CA ASP A 47 11.53 5.01 -4.81
C ASP A 47 11.02 6.44 -4.62
N LEU A 48 11.61 7.17 -3.68
CA LEU A 48 11.20 8.55 -3.37
C LEU A 48 11.31 9.47 -4.59
N ARG A 49 12.34 9.27 -5.43
CA ARG A 49 12.55 10.11 -6.63
C ARG A 49 11.37 9.95 -7.58
N GLU A 50 11.03 8.72 -7.95
CA GLU A 50 9.90 8.48 -8.85
C GLU A 50 8.55 8.77 -8.22
N THR A 51 8.43 8.58 -6.91
CA THR A 51 7.22 8.96 -6.18
C THR A 51 6.97 10.45 -6.30
N CYS A 52 7.97 11.30 -6.04
CA CYS A 52 7.85 12.74 -6.19
C CYS A 52 7.64 13.19 -7.64
N ALA A 53 8.29 12.54 -8.60
CA ALA A 53 8.16 12.90 -10.02
C ALA A 53 6.78 12.57 -10.59
N ARG A 54 6.09 11.54 -10.05
CA ARG A 54 4.78 11.06 -10.54
C ARG A 54 3.61 11.52 -9.68
N ALA A 55 3.87 12.12 -8.52
CA ALA A 55 2.84 12.64 -7.64
C ALA A 55 2.12 13.83 -8.28
N ASP A 56 0.78 13.83 -8.21
CA ASP A 56 0.02 15.05 -8.40
C ASP A 56 0.18 15.99 -7.18
N HIS A 57 -0.36 17.20 -7.28
CA HIS A 57 -0.26 18.20 -6.21
C HIS A 57 -0.86 17.74 -4.87
N VAL A 58 -1.89 16.88 -4.88
CA VAL A 58 -2.53 16.35 -3.66
C VAL A 58 -1.64 15.28 -3.05
N ASN A 59 -1.19 14.33 -3.86
CA ASN A 59 -0.37 13.21 -3.43
C ASN A 59 0.98 13.68 -2.89
N LEU A 60 1.58 14.69 -3.52
CA LEU A 60 2.84 15.27 -3.08
C LEU A 60 2.74 15.88 -1.67
N GLN A 61 1.65 16.61 -1.39
CA GLN A 61 1.38 17.18 -0.06
C GLN A 61 1.08 16.11 0.99
N ARG A 62 0.62 14.93 0.57
CA ARG A 62 0.18 13.83 1.42
C ARG A 62 1.17 12.68 1.54
N LEU A 63 2.39 12.78 0.98
CA LEU A 63 3.39 11.70 1.02
C LEU A 63 3.65 11.18 2.44
N GLY A 64 3.72 12.07 3.44
CA GLY A 64 3.89 11.67 4.83
C GLY A 64 2.70 10.85 5.36
N ASP A 65 1.48 11.14 4.91
CA ASP A 65 0.27 10.41 5.31
C ASP A 65 0.23 9.01 4.66
N TYR A 66 0.69 8.88 3.40
CA TYR A 66 0.91 7.58 2.77
C TYR A 66 1.89 6.71 3.56
N VAL A 67 3.04 7.27 3.96
CA VAL A 67 4.04 6.51 4.74
C VAL A 67 3.47 6.09 6.09
N LYS A 68 2.74 6.98 6.79
CA LYS A 68 2.02 6.62 8.04
C LYS A 68 1.01 5.51 7.81
N PHE A 69 0.27 5.56 6.71
CA PHE A 69 -0.71 4.53 6.37
C PHE A 69 -0.01 3.18 6.18
N LEU A 70 1.03 3.13 5.34
CA LEU A 70 1.76 1.90 5.05
C LEU A 70 2.44 1.33 6.29
N TYR A 71 3.01 2.19 7.14
CA TYR A 71 3.69 1.76 8.36
C TYR A 71 2.74 1.18 9.42
N ASN A 72 1.54 1.74 9.57
CA ASN A 72 0.61 1.34 10.62
C ASN A 72 -0.42 0.29 10.16
N PHE A 73 -0.80 0.29 8.88
CA PHE A 73 -1.95 -0.46 8.38
C PHE A 73 -1.67 -1.33 7.16
N ALA A 74 -0.49 -1.25 6.52
CA ALA A 74 -0.15 -2.19 5.46
C ALA A 74 0.68 -3.36 6.01
N PRO A 75 0.49 -4.58 5.48
CA PRO A 75 1.34 -5.71 5.82
C PRO A 75 2.80 -5.41 5.51
N ARG A 76 3.71 -5.81 6.40
CA ARG A 76 5.13 -5.47 6.32
C ARG A 76 5.77 -5.83 4.97
N ASP A 77 5.39 -6.99 4.43
CA ASP A 77 6.00 -7.54 3.21
C ASP A 77 5.34 -6.99 1.93
N SER A 78 4.36 -6.08 2.05
CA SER A 78 3.66 -5.48 0.91
C SER A 78 4.30 -4.20 0.39
N TRP A 79 5.37 -3.71 1.02
CA TRP A 79 5.99 -2.45 0.60
C TRP A 79 7.41 -2.32 1.16
N GLY A 80 8.08 -1.22 0.81
CA GLY A 80 9.37 -0.81 1.38
C GLY A 80 10.58 -1.19 0.53
N SER A 81 10.42 -2.10 -0.44
CA SER A 81 11.43 -2.41 -1.45
C SER A 81 10.79 -2.97 -2.72
N PRO A 82 11.52 -2.93 -3.87
CA PRO A 82 11.09 -3.59 -5.10
C PRO A 82 10.81 -5.09 -4.92
N GLU A 83 11.63 -5.79 -4.15
CA GLU A 83 11.53 -7.22 -3.93
C GLU A 83 10.26 -7.57 -3.14
N ASN A 84 9.95 -6.81 -2.10
CA ASN A 84 8.70 -6.94 -1.35
C ASN A 84 7.49 -6.70 -2.25
N PHE A 85 7.55 -5.64 -3.07
CA PHE A 85 6.48 -5.33 -4.01
C PHE A 85 6.23 -6.49 -4.99
N ASP A 86 7.27 -6.99 -5.64
CA ASP A 86 7.16 -8.06 -6.63
C ASP A 86 6.70 -9.37 -5.99
N ALA A 87 7.22 -9.71 -4.80
CA ALA A 87 6.79 -10.88 -4.03
C ALA A 87 5.31 -10.78 -3.62
N TRP A 88 4.84 -9.59 -3.20
CA TRP A 88 3.45 -9.37 -2.83
C TRP A 88 2.49 -9.51 -4.01
N VAL A 89 2.87 -8.97 -5.17
CA VAL A 89 2.11 -9.11 -6.43
C VAL A 89 2.07 -10.58 -6.86
N ALA A 90 3.20 -11.28 -6.82
CA ALA A 90 3.28 -12.69 -7.18
C ALA A 90 2.47 -13.58 -6.23
N ARG A 91 2.43 -13.25 -4.94
CA ARG A 91 1.61 -13.94 -3.93
C ARG A 91 0.11 -13.69 -4.16
N GLY A 92 -0.28 -12.56 -4.73
CA GLY A 92 -1.68 -12.20 -4.95
C GLY A 92 -2.34 -11.52 -3.75
N GLY A 93 -1.56 -10.79 -2.94
CA GLY A 93 -2.07 -9.98 -1.82
C GLY A 93 -2.42 -10.76 -0.55
N LEU A 94 -3.37 -10.22 0.22
CA LEU A 94 -3.92 -10.87 1.41
C LEU A 94 -4.85 -12.05 1.06
N GLY A 95 -5.60 -11.96 -0.04
CA GLY A 95 -6.59 -12.97 -0.42
C GLY A 95 -6.03 -14.36 -0.77
N GLN A 96 -4.71 -14.50 -0.89
CA GLN A 96 -4.01 -15.78 -1.10
C GLN A 96 -3.19 -16.20 0.13
N ALA A 97 -2.97 -15.29 1.10
CA ALA A 97 -2.27 -15.63 2.34
C ALA A 97 -3.14 -16.51 3.27
N GLU A 98 -4.46 -16.46 3.14
CA GLU A 98 -5.40 -17.36 3.84
C GLU A 98 -5.44 -18.80 3.29
N ALA A 99 -4.80 -19.07 2.13
CA ALA A 99 -4.87 -20.37 1.47
C ALA A 99 -3.60 -21.24 1.64
N ALA A 100 -2.63 -20.81 2.45
CA ALA A 100 -1.35 -21.50 2.68
C ALA A 100 -1.20 -22.04 4.11
#